data_AF-A0A5S4TCA9-F1
#
_entry.id   AF-A0A5S4TCA9-F1
#
_cell.length_a   1.000
_cell.length_b   1.000
_cell.length_c   1.000
_cell.angle_alpha   90.00
_cell.angle_beta   90.00
_cell.angle_gamma   90.00
#
_symmetry.space_group_name_H-M   'P 1'
#
loop_
_entity.id
_entity.type
_entity.pdbx_description
1 polymer ?
#
loop_
_entity_poly.entity_id
_entity_poly.type
_entity_poly.pdbx_seq_one_letter_code
_entity_poly.pdbx_strand_id
1 'polypeptide(L)' 'LPFIRTQVVGDFTAARVNDSAWADGKLVLEEATASSLAKQADDLLVAIN' A
#
# COMPACT_ATOMS: atom_id res chain seq x y z
N LEU A 1 3.37 18.36 -11.35
CA LEU A 1 4.28 17.28 -11.81
C LEU A 1 5.33 17.04 -10.73
N PRO A 2 5.51 15.80 -10.25
CA PRO A 2 6.58 15.41 -9.33
C PRO A 2 7.99 15.84 -9.79
N PHE A 3 8.90 15.99 -8.83
CA PHE A 3 10.27 16.52 -9.04
C PHE A 3 11.04 15.77 -10.15
N ILE A 4 10.95 14.44 -10.18
CA ILE A 4 11.62 13.59 -11.17
C ILE A 4 10.73 13.23 -12.38
N ARG A 5 9.65 13.99 -12.61
CA ARG A 5 8.72 13.80 -13.75
C ARG A 5 8.02 12.43 -13.81
N THR A 6 7.82 11.80 -12.67
CA THR A 6 6.93 10.63 -12.54
C THR A 6 5.46 11.06 -12.44
N GLN A 7 4.53 10.13 -12.58
CA GLN A 7 3.11 10.36 -12.24
C GLN A 7 2.83 9.67 -10.91
N VAL A 8 2.32 10.41 -9.93
CA VAL A 8 1.81 9.83 -8.67
C VAL A 8 0.38 9.35 -8.94
N VAL A 9 0.06 8.15 -8.50
CA VAL A 9 -1.24 7.52 -8.70
C VAL A 9 -1.84 7.16 -7.35
N GLY A 10 -3.07 7.63 -7.10
CA GLY A 10 -3.82 7.34 -5.89
C GLY A 10 -3.13 7.78 -4.59
N ASP A 11 -3.59 7.19 -3.49
CA ASP A 11 -3.05 7.39 -2.16
C ASP A 11 -2.02 6.31 -1.79
N PHE A 12 -1.05 6.66 -0.94
CA PHE A 12 -0.09 5.70 -0.41
C PHE A 12 -0.67 4.91 0.76
N THR A 13 -0.60 3.58 0.70
CA THR A 13 -0.92 2.71 1.84
C THR A 13 0.29 2.54 2.75
N ALA A 14 0.11 2.78 4.04
CA ALA A 14 1.10 2.51 5.08
C ALA A 14 0.60 1.40 6.01
N ALA A 15 1.51 0.53 6.47
CA ALA A 15 1.21 -0.58 7.36
C ALA A 15 2.13 -0.54 8.59
N ARG A 16 1.57 -0.79 9.78
CA ARG A 16 2.36 -1.05 10.98
C ARG A 16 2.83 -2.51 10.94
N VAL A 17 4.05 -2.76 11.43
CA VAL A 17 4.52 -4.11 11.75
C VAL A 17 3.80 -4.62 13.01
N ASN A 18 3.09 -5.75 12.91
CA ASN A 18 2.45 -6.43 14.04
C ASN A 18 3.49 -7.00 15.01
N ASP A 19 3.18 -7.01 16.30
CA ASP A 19 4.17 -7.36 17.34
C ASP A 19 4.69 -8.80 17.21
N SER A 20 3.84 -9.75 16.76
CA SER A 20 4.26 -11.14 16.56
C SER A 20 5.31 -11.30 15.45
N ALA A 21 5.34 -10.39 14.46
CA ALA A 21 6.29 -10.43 13.34
C ALA A 21 7.74 -10.35 13.80
N TRP A 22 8.01 -9.71 14.93
CA TRP A 22 9.35 -9.66 15.52
C TRP A 22 9.86 -11.02 16.00
N ALA A 23 8.96 -11.95 16.30
CA ALA A 23 9.29 -13.31 16.75
C ALA A 23 9.14 -14.35 15.64
N ASP A 24 8.08 -14.26 14.82
CA ASP A 24 7.72 -15.28 13.83
C ASP A 24 8.06 -14.90 12.37
N GLY A 25 8.47 -13.65 12.12
CA GLY A 25 8.83 -13.15 10.80
C GLY A 25 7.66 -12.94 9.84
N LYS A 26 6.41 -12.92 10.32
CA LYS A 26 5.20 -12.82 9.48
C LYS A 26 4.48 -11.50 9.70
N LEU A 27 4.45 -10.67 8.65
CA LEU A 27 3.60 -9.49 8.59
C LEU A 27 2.14 -9.90 8.41
N VAL A 28 1.29 -9.46 9.34
CA VAL A 28 -0.16 -9.60 9.26
C VAL A 28 -0.76 -8.20 9.19
N LEU A 29 -1.53 -7.95 8.12
CA LEU A 29 -2.17 -6.66 7.90
C LEU A 29 -3.51 -6.59 8.63
N GLU A 30 -3.78 -5.44 9.24
CA GLU A 30 -5.13 -5.09 9.67
C GLU A 30 -6.05 -4.93 8.45
N GLU A 31 -7.34 -5.24 8.62
CA GLU A 31 -8.32 -5.23 7.53
C GLU A 31 -8.38 -3.88 6.80
N ALA A 32 -8.33 -2.77 7.54
CA ALA A 32 -8.31 -1.43 6.97
C ALA A 32 -7.09 -1.20 6.06
N THR A 33 -5.92 -1.70 6.48
CA THR A 33 -4.68 -1.61 5.68
C THR A 33 -4.77 -2.46 4.43
N ALA A 34 -5.32 -3.67 4.54
CA ALA A 34 -5.53 -4.56 3.39
C ALA A 34 -6.52 -3.95 2.38
N SER A 35 -7.60 -3.31 2.84
CA SER A 35 -8.56 -2.61 2.00
C SER A 35 -7.93 -1.39 1.31
N SER A 36 -7.13 -0.60 2.03
CA SER A 36 -6.36 0.51 1.46
C SER A 36 -5.40 0.02 0.36
N LEU A 37 -4.71 -1.11 0.59
CA LEU A 37 -3.80 -1.70 -0.39
C LEU A 37 -4.54 -2.18 -1.65
N ALA A 38 -5.72 -2.79 -1.50
CA ALA A 38 -6.55 -3.18 -2.63
C ALA A 38 -6.97 -1.95 -3.46
N LYS A 39 -7.43 -0.89 -2.80
CA LYS A 39 -7.76 0.37 -3.47
C LYS A 39 -6.55 0.98 -4.21
N GLN A 40 -5.38 0.96 -3.60
CA GLN A 40 -4.16 1.46 -4.23
C GLN A 40 -3.81 0.67 -5.51
N ALA A 41 -4.03 -0.65 -5.51
CA ALA A 41 -3.84 -1.48 -6.69
C ALA A 41 -4.86 -1.14 -7.79
N ASP A 42 -6.13 -0.94 -7.44
CA ASP A 42 -7.17 -0.53 -8.39
C ASP A 42 -6.86 0.83 -9.02
N ASP A 43 -6.47 1.82 -8.21
CA ASP A 43 -6.10 3.16 -8.69
C ASP A 43 -4.91 3.09 -9.68
N LEU A 44 -3.93 2.22 -9.40
CA LEU A 44 -2.81 1.97 -10.32
C LEU A 44 -3.26 1.34 -11.64
N LEU A 45 -4.10 0.30 -11.58
CA LEU A 45 -4.61 -0.37 -12.77
C LEU A 45 -5.45 0.58 -13.64
N VAL A 46 -6.24 1.46 -13.04
CA VAL A 46 -7.00 2.49 -13.76
C VAL A 46 -6.08 3.50 -14.45
N ALA A 47 -4.93 3.83 -13.85
CA ALA A 47 -4.01 4.81 -14.42
C ALA A 47 -3.16 4.28 -15.59
N ILE A 48 -3.03 2.96 -15.74
CA ILE A 48 -2.22 2.34 -16.80
C ILE A 48 -3.03 1.75 -17.96
N ASN A 49 -4.35 1.62 -17.81
CA ASN A 49 -5.28 1.15 -18.84
C ASN A 49 -6.01 2.33 -19.51
#